data_AF-A0A9E0RP04-F1
#
_entry.id   AF-A0A9E0RP04-F1
#
_cell.length_a   1.000
_cell.length_b   1.000
_cell.length_c   1.000
_cell.angle_alpha   90.00
_cell.angle_beta   90.00
_cell.angle_gamma   90.00
#
_symmetry.space_group_name_H-M   'P 1'
#
loop_
_entity.id
_entity.type
_entity.pdbx_description
1 polymer ?
#
loop_
_entity_poly.entity_id
_entity_poly.type
_entity_poly.pdbx_seq_one_letter_code
_entity_poly.pdbx_strand_id
1 'polypeptide(L)'
;MAKASRSGQLLFSLSFAWVIAVSVFVAIDARTTARPPIAAEGLLSLLNVYLPVLALSVFLLLFLTRRRDPFPWTERFCVDRQTAGKEVLWIFAYLLTSQLILGFVFNTGLHFPGPDVYQQTDHRQGEVITWMLLNGLFYVALPVYWLNRIGLRLKGLFSPWPWRRNLWIIAAYWALDFFGPIIGGVDFFSLSTAEYVVGVPTSVVANTIGAGLPVLLLMHVMLIPRLMLLFDSKLTVIAVAGFFYAIFSLFDPGVDYGSLDMGTLSVTYIIMTQVLVGMGKATFTVVTGNPWIHFITLHVLSARIPFDTAMYAEIFAG
;
A
#
# COMPACT_ATOMS: atom_id res chain seq x y z
N MET A 1 1.53 11.97 -30.10
CA MET A 1 0.22 11.29 -30.32
C MET A 1 0.26 9.80 -29.98
N ALA A 2 1.24 9.00 -30.44
CA ALA A 2 1.31 7.56 -30.15
C ALA A 2 1.47 7.17 -28.65
N LYS A 3 2.13 7.99 -27.83
CA LYS A 3 2.30 7.74 -26.38
C LYS A 3 1.02 8.00 -25.58
N ALA A 4 0.27 9.04 -25.95
CA ALA A 4 -1.01 9.38 -25.35
C ALA A 4 -2.08 8.32 -25.65
N SER A 5 -2.14 7.79 -26.88
CA SER A 5 -3.07 6.70 -27.22
C SER A 5 -2.76 5.40 -26.46
N ARG A 6 -1.48 5.04 -26.30
CA ARG A 6 -1.05 3.89 -25.50
C ARG A 6 -1.40 4.03 -24.02
N SER A 7 -1.26 5.24 -23.46
CA SER A 7 -1.60 5.50 -22.04
C SER A 7 -3.11 5.36 -21.79
N GLY A 8 -3.94 5.82 -22.73
CA GLY A 8 -5.40 5.68 -22.66
C GLY A 8 -5.86 4.23 -22.82
N GLN A 9 -5.29 3.49 -23.77
CA GLN A 9 -5.57 2.07 -23.97
C GLN A 9 -5.22 1.25 -22.71
N LEU A 10 -4.03 1.49 -22.14
CA LEU A 10 -3.63 0.80 -20.90
C LEU A 10 -4.57 1.11 -19.75
N LEU A 11 -4.94 2.38 -19.54
CA LEU A 11 -5.89 2.75 -18.50
C LEU A 11 -7.24 2.06 -18.69
N PHE A 12 -7.77 2.05 -19.92
CA PHE A 12 -9.00 1.33 -20.23
C PHE A 12 -8.89 -0.16 -19.89
N SER A 13 -7.81 -0.83 -20.30
CA SER A 13 -7.59 -2.25 -19.99
C SER A 13 -7.51 -2.53 -18.48
N LEU A 14 -6.82 -1.67 -17.73
CA LEU A 14 -6.72 -1.79 -16.27
C LEU A 14 -8.07 -1.57 -15.58
N SER A 15 -8.83 -0.56 -16.01
CA SER A 15 -10.18 -0.31 -15.52
C SER A 15 -11.12 -1.47 -15.84
N PHE A 16 -11.02 -2.03 -17.05
CA PHE A 16 -11.81 -3.19 -17.45
C PHE A 16 -11.46 -4.44 -16.63
N ALA A 17 -10.17 -4.70 -16.40
CA ALA A 17 -9.71 -5.79 -15.54
C ALA A 17 -10.22 -5.64 -14.09
N TRP A 18 -10.23 -4.42 -13.56
CA TRP A 18 -10.80 -4.13 -12.24
C TRP A 18 -12.31 -4.40 -12.21
N VAL A 19 -13.07 -3.95 -13.22
CA VAL A 19 -14.52 -4.23 -13.34
C VAL A 19 -14.80 -5.73 -13.43
N ILE A 20 -13.99 -6.49 -14.16
CA ILE A 20 -14.09 -7.95 -14.20
C ILE A 20 -13.90 -8.52 -12.80
N ALA A 21 -12.85 -8.11 -12.06
CA ALA A 21 -12.61 -8.60 -10.70
C ALA A 21 -13.79 -8.32 -9.77
N VAL A 22 -14.37 -7.11 -9.81
CA VAL A 22 -15.58 -6.75 -9.05
C VAL A 22 -16.76 -7.64 -9.45
N SER A 23 -16.97 -7.84 -10.74
CA SER A 23 -18.08 -8.65 -11.26
C SER A 23 -17.95 -10.11 -10.83
N VAL A 24 -16.73 -10.67 -10.89
CA VAL A 24 -16.44 -12.02 -10.39
C VAL A 24 -16.68 -12.08 -8.89
N PHE A 25 -16.16 -11.12 -8.10
CA PHE A 25 -16.40 -11.06 -6.66
C PHE A 25 -17.90 -11.13 -6.34
N VAL A 26 -18.71 -10.24 -6.93
CA VAL A 26 -20.17 -10.20 -6.74
C VAL A 26 -20.82 -11.54 -7.12
N ALA A 27 -20.43 -12.13 -8.25
CA ALA A 27 -21.03 -13.37 -8.73
C ALA A 27 -20.70 -14.60 -7.87
N ILE A 28 -19.54 -14.62 -7.22
CA ILE A 28 -19.18 -15.69 -6.26
C ILE A 28 -19.81 -15.42 -4.90
N ASP A 29 -19.75 -14.18 -4.43
CA ASP A 29 -20.29 -13.77 -3.13
C ASP A 29 -21.79 -14.03 -3.02
N ALA A 30 -22.54 -13.82 -4.11
CA ALA A 30 -23.97 -14.04 -4.17
C ALA A 30 -24.40 -15.52 -4.09
N ARG A 31 -23.49 -16.47 -4.37
CA ARG A 31 -23.80 -17.92 -4.38
C ARG A 31 -23.13 -18.72 -3.26
N THR A 32 -22.10 -18.16 -2.62
CA THR A 32 -21.39 -18.84 -1.53
C THR A 32 -22.13 -18.68 -0.21
N THR A 33 -21.99 -19.67 0.68
CA THR A 33 -22.48 -19.60 2.07
C THR A 33 -21.41 -19.14 3.05
N ALA A 34 -20.14 -19.11 2.64
CA ALA A 34 -19.00 -18.75 3.46
C ALA A 34 -18.05 -17.82 2.71
N ARG A 35 -17.38 -16.94 3.46
CA ARG A 35 -16.47 -15.90 2.94
C ARG A 35 -15.13 -15.98 3.66
N PRO A 36 -14.01 -15.67 2.99
CA PRO A 36 -12.77 -15.45 3.70
C PRO A 36 -12.95 -14.23 4.64
N PRO A 37 -12.35 -14.22 5.84
CA PRO A 37 -12.52 -13.15 6.81
C PRO A 37 -12.28 -11.75 6.23
N ILE A 38 -11.29 -11.60 5.34
CA ILE A 38 -10.98 -10.33 4.69
C ILE A 38 -12.14 -9.78 3.83
N ALA A 39 -13.00 -10.66 3.31
CA ALA A 39 -14.07 -10.31 2.39
C ALA A 39 -15.46 -10.30 3.04
N ALA A 40 -15.55 -10.48 4.36
CA ALA A 40 -16.83 -10.60 5.08
C ALA A 40 -17.82 -9.48 4.72
N GLU A 41 -17.35 -8.23 4.61
CA GLU A 41 -18.16 -7.05 4.29
C GLU A 41 -17.72 -6.38 2.98
N GLY A 42 -17.30 -7.17 1.99
CA GLY A 42 -16.54 -6.66 0.87
C GLY A 42 -17.26 -5.63 0.00
N LEU A 43 -18.54 -5.84 -0.30
CA LEU A 43 -19.34 -4.90 -1.10
C LEU A 43 -19.65 -3.61 -0.35
N LEU A 44 -20.03 -3.72 0.94
CA LEU A 44 -20.29 -2.54 1.77
C LEU A 44 -19.02 -1.71 1.95
N SER A 45 -17.87 -2.37 2.16
CA SER A 45 -16.57 -1.71 2.28
C SER A 45 -16.17 -1.03 0.96
N LEU A 46 -16.41 -1.66 -0.19
CA LEU A 46 -16.18 -1.02 -1.50
C LEU A 46 -16.95 0.30 -1.62
N LEU A 47 -18.25 0.28 -1.33
CA LEU A 47 -19.14 1.43 -1.52
C LEU A 47 -18.89 2.53 -0.49
N ASN A 48 -18.71 2.17 0.78
CA ASN A 48 -18.68 3.14 1.89
C ASN A 48 -17.27 3.62 2.22
N VAL A 49 -16.23 2.86 1.87
CA VAL A 49 -14.84 3.18 2.21
C VAL A 49 -14.00 3.40 0.96
N TYR A 50 -13.87 2.39 0.11
CA TYR A 50 -12.85 2.42 -0.95
C TYR A 50 -13.18 3.36 -2.12
N LEU A 51 -14.44 3.45 -2.56
CA LEU A 51 -14.85 4.41 -3.59
C LEU A 51 -14.76 5.87 -3.11
N PRO A 52 -15.19 6.22 -1.88
CA PRO A 52 -14.93 7.54 -1.31
C PRO A 52 -13.43 7.87 -1.21
N VAL A 53 -12.61 6.92 -0.74
CA VAL A 53 -11.15 7.08 -0.68
C VAL A 53 -10.56 7.31 -2.06
N LEU A 54 -11.02 6.59 -3.09
CA LEU A 54 -10.62 6.82 -4.49
C LEU A 54 -10.96 8.26 -4.92
N ALA A 55 -12.19 8.70 -4.69
CA ALA A 55 -12.65 10.03 -5.10
C ALA A 55 -11.82 11.15 -4.45
N LEU A 56 -11.56 11.04 -3.14
CA LEU A 56 -10.79 12.01 -2.38
C LEU A 56 -9.29 11.93 -2.70
N SER A 57 -8.71 10.73 -2.64
CA SER A 57 -7.25 10.53 -2.73
C SER A 57 -6.73 10.66 -4.14
N VAL A 58 -7.53 10.28 -5.13
CA VAL A 58 -7.08 10.30 -6.52
C VAL A 58 -7.65 11.51 -7.25
N PHE A 59 -8.97 11.57 -7.40
CA PHE A 59 -9.57 12.59 -8.28
C PHE A 59 -9.46 14.00 -7.71
N LEU A 60 -9.78 14.20 -6.43
CA LEU A 60 -9.66 15.51 -5.80
C LEU A 60 -8.21 15.98 -5.75
N LEU A 61 -7.25 15.12 -5.36
CA LEU A 61 -5.84 15.51 -5.36
C LEU A 61 -5.31 15.81 -6.77
N LEU A 62 -5.62 15.00 -7.78
CA LEU A 62 -5.26 15.30 -9.16
C LEU A 62 -5.84 16.64 -9.60
N PHE A 63 -7.11 16.91 -9.26
CA PHE A 63 -7.75 18.19 -9.57
C PHE A 63 -7.06 19.36 -8.87
N LEU A 64 -6.87 19.31 -7.55
CA LEU A 64 -6.26 20.40 -6.76
C LEU A 64 -4.79 20.66 -7.15
N THR A 65 -4.10 19.64 -7.67
CA THR A 65 -2.68 19.72 -8.05
C THR A 65 -2.44 19.84 -9.56
N ARG A 66 -3.50 19.95 -10.38
CA ARG A 66 -3.41 19.96 -11.85
C ARG A 66 -2.54 21.05 -12.45
N ARG A 67 -2.34 22.15 -11.72
CA ARG A 67 -1.53 23.31 -12.15
C ARG A 67 -0.09 23.28 -11.61
N ARG A 68 0.35 22.19 -10.98
CA ARG A 68 1.72 22.07 -10.49
C ARG A 68 2.68 21.77 -11.63
N ASP A 69 3.87 22.35 -11.53
CA ASP A 69 4.96 22.11 -12.48
C ASP A 69 5.36 20.63 -12.52
N PRO A 70 5.84 20.14 -13.68
CA PRO A 70 6.42 18.81 -13.80
C PRO A 70 7.58 18.60 -12.81
N PHE A 71 7.71 17.37 -12.32
CA PHE A 71 8.77 17.00 -11.40
C PHE A 71 9.97 16.39 -12.16
N PRO A 72 11.23 16.76 -11.83
CA PRO A 72 12.43 16.22 -12.47
C PRO A 72 12.74 14.78 -11.99
N TRP A 73 12.00 13.80 -12.52
CA TRP A 73 12.07 12.40 -12.09
C TRP A 73 13.44 11.74 -12.37
N THR A 74 14.04 12.03 -13.52
CA THR A 74 15.32 11.48 -13.96
C THR A 74 16.45 11.85 -13.02
N GLU A 75 16.59 13.15 -12.72
CA GLU A 75 17.67 13.68 -11.89
C GLU A 75 17.47 13.29 -10.42
N ARG A 76 16.22 13.33 -9.93
CA ARG A 76 15.94 13.09 -8.52
C ARG A 76 16.05 11.63 -8.11
N PHE A 77 15.65 10.71 -9.00
CA PHE A 77 15.56 9.28 -8.70
C PHE A 77 16.59 8.42 -9.46
N CYS A 78 17.54 9.06 -10.15
CA CYS A 78 18.60 8.39 -10.93
C CYS A 78 18.03 7.33 -11.89
N VAL A 79 17.00 7.70 -12.66
CA VAL A 79 16.28 6.77 -13.53
C VAL A 79 16.68 6.99 -14.98
N ASP A 80 17.01 5.91 -15.68
CA ASP A 80 17.23 5.93 -17.12
C ASP A 80 15.93 5.59 -17.87
N ARG A 81 15.56 6.45 -18.82
CA ARG A 81 14.37 6.27 -19.66
C ARG A 81 14.48 5.04 -20.57
N GLN A 82 15.68 4.66 -20.98
CA GLN A 82 15.90 3.53 -21.88
C GLN A 82 15.66 2.19 -21.18
N THR A 83 16.00 2.10 -19.89
CA THR A 83 15.83 0.87 -19.09
C THR A 83 14.53 0.83 -18.30
N ALA A 84 13.86 1.98 -18.10
CA ALA A 84 12.68 2.11 -17.24
C ALA A 84 11.59 1.05 -17.48
N GLY A 85 11.29 0.70 -18.73
CA GLY A 85 10.27 -0.33 -19.05
C GLY A 85 10.67 -1.71 -18.55
N LYS A 86 11.93 -2.10 -18.75
CA LYS A 86 12.48 -3.37 -18.27
C LYS A 86 12.56 -3.39 -16.75
N GLU A 87 12.98 -2.30 -16.13
CA GLU A 87 13.02 -2.16 -14.67
C GLU A 87 11.64 -2.31 -14.04
N VAL A 88 10.61 -1.68 -14.60
CA VAL A 88 9.22 -1.84 -14.13
C VAL A 88 8.82 -3.31 -14.13
N LEU A 89 9.07 -4.03 -15.24
CA LEU A 89 8.75 -5.46 -15.31
C LEU A 89 9.48 -6.27 -14.22
N TRP A 90 10.77 -6.01 -14.00
CA TRP A 90 11.54 -6.67 -12.94
C TRP A 90 11.04 -6.33 -11.55
N ILE A 91 10.61 -5.10 -11.30
CA ILE A 91 10.05 -4.67 -10.01
C ILE A 91 8.73 -5.42 -9.74
N PHE A 92 7.86 -5.56 -10.74
CA PHE A 92 6.65 -6.38 -10.64
C PHE A 92 6.96 -7.86 -10.39
N ALA A 93 7.87 -8.44 -11.18
CA ALA A 93 8.28 -9.83 -11.02
C ALA A 93 8.91 -10.09 -9.64
N TYR A 94 9.73 -9.15 -9.16
CA TYR A 94 10.35 -9.20 -7.84
C TYR A 94 9.31 -9.19 -6.73
N LEU A 95 8.36 -8.24 -6.78
CA LEU A 95 7.30 -8.16 -5.77
C LEU A 95 6.44 -9.42 -5.77
N LEU A 96 6.00 -9.90 -6.93
CA LEU A 96 5.19 -11.11 -7.01
C LEU A 96 5.94 -12.33 -6.46
N THR A 97 7.18 -12.53 -6.89
CA THR A 97 7.99 -13.70 -6.46
C THR A 97 8.24 -13.67 -4.95
N SER A 98 8.61 -12.52 -4.41
CA SER A 98 8.84 -12.37 -2.98
C SER A 98 7.55 -12.50 -2.17
N GLN A 99 6.41 -11.99 -2.64
CA GLN A 99 5.12 -12.20 -1.97
C GLN A 99 4.73 -13.67 -1.94
N LEU A 100 4.94 -14.42 -3.03
CA LEU A 100 4.71 -15.86 -3.05
C LEU A 100 5.63 -16.60 -2.07
N ILE A 101 6.90 -16.20 -1.96
CA ILE A 101 7.84 -16.76 -0.98
C ILE A 101 7.38 -16.44 0.45
N LEU A 102 7.12 -15.16 0.76
CA LEU A 102 6.69 -14.73 2.08
C LEU A 102 5.37 -15.40 2.49
N GLY A 103 4.40 -15.43 1.59
CA GLY A 103 3.09 -16.04 1.82
C GLY A 103 3.17 -17.55 1.99
N PHE A 104 3.67 -18.28 0.99
CA PHE A 104 3.62 -19.75 1.02
C PHE A 104 4.70 -20.41 1.87
N VAL A 105 5.87 -19.79 2.04
CA VAL A 105 6.98 -20.39 2.81
C VAL A 105 6.97 -19.92 4.27
N PHE A 106 6.67 -18.65 4.50
CA PHE A 106 6.77 -18.03 5.83
C PHE A 106 5.42 -17.69 6.46
N ASN A 107 4.30 -18.00 5.79
CA ASN A 107 2.94 -17.62 6.20
C ASN A 107 2.84 -16.12 6.55
N THR A 108 3.37 -15.26 5.68
CA THR A 108 3.47 -13.83 5.99
C THR A 108 3.20 -12.94 4.78
N GLY A 109 2.85 -11.69 5.05
CA GLY A 109 2.46 -10.72 4.02
C GLY A 109 2.98 -9.32 4.30
N LEU A 110 2.47 -8.33 3.55
CA LEU A 110 2.81 -6.93 3.78
C LEU A 110 2.36 -6.48 5.18
N HIS A 111 1.21 -6.94 5.65
CA HIS A 111 0.68 -6.58 6.96
C HIS A 111 0.73 -7.78 7.91
N PHE A 112 1.11 -7.53 9.16
CA PHE A 112 1.03 -8.50 10.24
C PHE A 112 -0.45 -8.78 10.58
N PRO A 113 -0.85 -10.03 10.91
CA PRO A 113 -0.05 -11.25 11.06
C PRO A 113 0.21 -12.07 9.78
N GLY A 114 0.09 -11.48 8.58
CA GLY A 114 0.09 -12.25 7.33
C GLY A 114 -1.31 -12.76 7.03
N PRO A 115 -1.49 -13.94 6.39
CA PRO A 115 -2.81 -14.49 6.05
C PRO A 115 -3.73 -14.73 7.24
N ASP A 116 -3.16 -14.93 8.42
CA ASP A 116 -3.92 -15.25 9.63
C ASP A 116 -4.82 -14.08 10.06
N VAL A 117 -5.88 -14.39 10.82
CA VAL A 117 -6.70 -13.36 11.48
C VAL A 117 -6.13 -13.15 12.87
N TYR A 118 -5.82 -11.91 13.22
CA TYR A 118 -5.38 -11.60 14.58
C TYR A 118 -6.46 -11.99 15.60
N GLN A 119 -6.06 -12.79 16.58
CA GLN A 119 -6.84 -13.10 17.77
C GLN A 119 -5.98 -12.81 19.00
N GLN A 120 -6.61 -12.30 20.05
CA GLN A 120 -5.91 -12.06 21.32
C GLN A 120 -5.28 -13.36 21.81
N THR A 121 -4.08 -13.28 22.37
CA THR A 121 -3.27 -14.39 22.90
C THR A 121 -2.69 -15.38 21.89
N ASP A 122 -3.02 -15.25 20.60
CA ASP A 122 -2.55 -16.17 19.56
C ASP A 122 -1.22 -15.76 18.94
N HIS A 123 -0.74 -14.55 19.20
CA HIS A 123 0.46 -14.00 18.58
C HIS A 123 1.53 -13.60 19.59
N ARG A 124 2.79 -13.88 19.24
CA ARG A 124 3.95 -13.63 20.11
C ARG A 124 4.87 -12.56 19.54
N GLN A 125 5.64 -11.92 20.43
CA GLN A 125 6.67 -10.94 20.05
C GLN A 125 7.63 -11.47 18.97
N GLY A 126 8.00 -12.76 19.07
CA GLY A 126 8.88 -13.43 18.10
C GLY A 126 8.32 -13.46 16.67
N GLU A 127 7.00 -13.57 16.52
CA GLU A 127 6.33 -13.55 15.21
C GLU A 127 6.37 -12.15 14.59
N VAL A 128 6.08 -11.12 15.39
CA VAL A 128 6.20 -9.71 14.96
C VAL A 128 7.62 -9.40 14.51
N ILE A 129 8.62 -9.79 15.31
CA ILE A 129 10.03 -9.57 14.98
C ILE A 129 10.42 -10.31 13.69
N THR A 130 9.96 -11.56 13.53
CA THR A 130 10.24 -12.35 12.33
C THR A 130 9.62 -11.72 11.08
N TRP A 131 8.33 -11.35 11.14
CA TRP A 131 7.64 -10.64 10.07
C TRP A 131 8.36 -9.34 9.68
N MET A 132 8.74 -8.55 10.68
CA MET A 132 9.46 -7.29 10.49
C MET A 132 10.81 -7.50 9.82
N LEU A 133 11.59 -8.49 10.26
CA LEU A 133 12.91 -8.80 9.70
C LEU A 133 12.83 -9.38 8.28
N LEU A 134 11.85 -10.25 8.01
CA LEU A 134 11.63 -10.81 6.67
C LEU A 134 11.24 -9.70 5.68
N ASN A 135 10.24 -8.89 6.01
CA ASN A 135 9.86 -7.74 5.17
C ASN A 135 11.00 -6.72 5.06
N GLY A 136 11.73 -6.45 6.14
CA GLY A 136 12.92 -5.60 6.12
C GLY A 136 14.00 -6.12 5.16
N LEU A 137 14.26 -7.42 5.14
CA LEU A 137 15.24 -8.02 4.24
C LEU A 137 14.81 -7.93 2.78
N PHE A 138 13.61 -8.45 2.47
CA PHE A 138 13.11 -8.54 1.10
C PHE A 138 12.71 -7.18 0.53
N TYR A 139 12.16 -6.27 1.32
CA TYR A 139 11.59 -5.02 0.78
C TYR A 139 12.34 -3.76 1.17
N VAL A 140 13.36 -3.86 2.02
CA VAL A 140 14.22 -2.73 2.36
C VAL A 140 15.66 -3.01 1.98
N ALA A 141 16.31 -4.02 2.57
CA ALA A 141 17.75 -4.24 2.40
C ALA A 141 18.13 -4.56 0.95
N LEU A 142 17.44 -5.52 0.30
CA LEU A 142 17.71 -5.88 -1.09
C LEU A 142 17.39 -4.73 -2.08
N PRO A 143 16.23 -4.05 -1.98
CA PRO A 143 15.94 -2.84 -2.75
C PRO A 143 16.97 -1.72 -2.57
N VAL A 144 17.39 -1.43 -1.33
CA VAL A 144 18.41 -0.41 -1.06
C VAL A 144 19.75 -0.79 -1.69
N TYR A 145 20.15 -2.06 -1.60
CA TYR A 145 21.35 -2.54 -2.28
C TYR A 145 21.28 -2.29 -3.79
N TRP A 146 20.16 -2.64 -4.43
CA TRP A 146 19.96 -2.39 -5.86
C TRP A 146 19.97 -0.89 -6.21
N LEU A 147 19.24 -0.07 -5.45
CA LEU A 147 19.19 1.39 -5.62
C LEU A 147 20.59 2.03 -5.55
N ASN A 148 21.42 1.59 -4.60
CA ASN A 148 22.80 2.07 -4.49
C ASN A 148 23.64 1.67 -5.72
N ARG A 149 23.41 0.48 -6.30
CA ARG A 149 24.13 0.01 -7.51
C ARG A 149 23.80 0.80 -8.76
N ILE A 150 22.58 1.35 -8.86
CA ILE A 150 22.16 2.23 -9.97
C ILE A 150 22.45 3.71 -9.69
N GLY A 151 23.11 4.03 -8.57
CA GLY A 151 23.58 5.39 -8.25
C GLY A 151 22.67 6.21 -7.34
N LEU A 152 21.47 5.72 -6.97
CA LEU A 152 20.60 6.41 -6.04
C LEU A 152 21.10 6.22 -4.60
N ARG A 153 21.59 7.30 -3.98
CA ARG A 153 21.99 7.30 -2.57
C ARG A 153 20.79 7.65 -1.68
N LEU A 154 20.62 6.91 -0.58
CA LEU A 154 19.58 7.18 0.43
C LEU A 154 19.58 8.62 0.95
N LYS A 155 20.75 9.23 1.14
CA LYS A 155 20.87 10.65 1.54
C LYS A 155 20.13 11.59 0.59
N GLY A 156 20.09 11.25 -0.70
CA GLY A 156 19.35 12.00 -1.72
C GLY A 156 17.84 12.02 -1.46
N LEU A 157 17.27 11.00 -0.81
CA LEU A 157 15.84 10.92 -0.48
C LEU A 157 15.45 11.89 0.65
N PHE A 158 16.41 12.30 1.48
CA PHE A 158 16.20 13.24 2.58
C PHE A 158 16.51 14.69 2.21
N SER A 159 16.75 15.00 0.93
CA SER A 159 16.97 16.38 0.50
C SER A 159 15.71 17.24 0.74
N PRO A 160 15.85 18.59 0.85
CA PRO A 160 14.73 19.45 1.22
C PRO A 160 13.58 19.35 0.21
N TRP A 161 12.44 18.83 0.66
CA TRP A 161 11.22 18.82 -0.12
C TRP A 161 10.44 20.13 0.10
N PRO A 162 9.62 20.59 -0.87
CA PRO A 162 8.78 21.78 -0.70
C PRO A 162 7.59 21.49 0.24
N TRP A 163 7.86 21.15 1.50
CA TRP A 163 6.91 20.68 2.51
C TRP A 163 5.77 21.67 2.73
N ARG A 164 6.06 22.98 2.71
CA ARG A 164 5.05 24.04 2.90
C ARG A 164 3.87 23.92 1.91
N ARG A 165 4.15 23.55 0.66
CA ARG A 165 3.12 23.41 -0.40
C ARG A 165 2.24 22.17 -0.20
N ASN A 166 2.74 21.19 0.54
CA ASN A 166 2.10 19.90 0.74
C ASN A 166 1.58 19.69 2.17
N LEU A 167 1.83 20.63 3.08
CA LEU A 167 1.44 20.52 4.49
C LEU A 167 -0.07 20.30 4.65
N TRP A 168 -0.89 20.97 3.85
CA TRP A 168 -2.35 20.78 3.88
C TRP A 168 -2.76 19.37 3.42
N ILE A 169 -2.06 18.79 2.43
CA ILE A 169 -2.31 17.41 1.98
C ILE A 169 -2.00 16.46 3.15
N ILE A 170 -0.86 16.68 3.80
CA ILE A 170 -0.44 15.88 4.96
C ILE A 170 -1.48 15.97 6.07
N ALA A 171 -1.87 17.18 6.47
CA ALA A 171 -2.81 17.40 7.56
C ALA A 171 -4.19 16.82 7.27
N ALA A 172 -4.75 17.05 6.08
CA ALA A 172 -6.07 16.56 5.70
C ALA A 172 -6.12 15.03 5.67
N TYR A 173 -5.11 14.39 5.08
CA TYR A 173 -5.08 12.93 5.00
C TYR A 173 -4.75 12.27 6.31
N TRP A 174 -3.81 12.83 7.07
CA TRP A 174 -3.52 12.34 8.40
C TRP A 174 -4.78 12.38 9.28
N ALA A 175 -5.56 13.46 9.24
CA ALA A 175 -6.81 13.54 10.00
C ALA A 175 -7.83 12.50 9.54
N LEU A 176 -8.07 12.36 8.24
CA LEU A 176 -9.02 11.36 7.71
C LEU A 176 -8.60 9.94 8.07
N ASP A 177 -7.33 9.61 7.93
CA ASP A 177 -6.80 8.25 8.09
C ASP A 177 -6.57 7.90 9.56
N PHE A 178 -6.32 8.88 10.44
CA PHE A 178 -6.26 8.67 11.89
C PHE A 178 -7.65 8.56 12.52
N PHE A 179 -8.59 9.46 12.18
CA PHE A 179 -9.93 9.44 12.79
C PHE A 179 -10.89 8.46 12.11
N GLY A 180 -10.67 8.10 10.85
CA GLY A 180 -11.49 7.15 10.11
C GLY A 180 -11.69 5.81 10.83
N PRO A 181 -10.61 5.13 11.27
CA PRO A 181 -10.69 3.89 12.05
C PRO A 181 -11.47 4.03 13.35
N ILE A 182 -11.26 5.15 14.05
CA ILE A 182 -11.91 5.44 15.33
C ILE A 182 -13.42 5.64 15.12
N ILE A 183 -13.82 6.43 14.12
CA ILE A 183 -15.22 6.61 13.73
C ILE A 183 -15.82 5.28 13.25
N GLY A 184 -15.01 4.43 12.63
CA GLY A 184 -15.36 3.06 12.22
C GLY A 184 -15.51 2.06 13.37
N GLY A 185 -15.26 2.47 14.62
CA GLY A 185 -15.49 1.63 15.80
C GLY A 185 -14.24 1.03 16.43
N VAL A 186 -13.03 1.49 16.07
CA VAL A 186 -11.82 1.07 16.78
C VAL A 186 -11.75 1.76 18.14
N ASP A 187 -11.60 0.95 19.19
CA ASP A 187 -11.59 1.32 20.61
C ASP A 187 -10.28 2.01 21.07
N PHE A 188 -9.70 2.85 20.21
CA PHE A 188 -8.45 3.54 20.49
C PHE A 188 -8.55 4.40 21.76
N PHE A 189 -9.61 5.20 21.90
CA PHE A 189 -9.77 6.11 23.04
C PHE A 189 -10.12 5.44 24.38
N SER A 190 -10.39 4.13 24.40
CA SER A 190 -10.63 3.36 25.62
C SER A 190 -9.39 2.65 26.17
N LEU A 191 -8.24 2.74 25.49
CA LEU A 191 -7.00 2.12 25.96
C LEU A 191 -6.47 2.80 27.23
N SER A 192 -5.85 2.00 28.10
CA SER A 192 -5.15 2.45 29.29
C SER A 192 -3.82 3.15 28.94
N THR A 193 -3.30 3.95 29.87
CA THR A 193 -2.00 4.61 29.69
C THR A 193 -0.86 3.62 29.45
N ALA A 194 -0.89 2.45 30.11
CA ALA A 194 0.13 1.42 29.93
C ALA A 194 0.11 0.86 28.50
N GLU A 195 -1.08 0.62 27.94
CA GLU A 195 -1.24 0.15 26.57
C GLU A 195 -0.73 1.17 25.56
N TYR A 196 -0.98 2.47 25.76
CA TYR A 196 -0.42 3.51 24.88
C TYR A 196 1.12 3.57 24.92
N VAL A 197 1.70 3.50 26.11
CA VAL A 197 3.16 3.63 26.30
C VAL A 197 3.93 2.50 25.60
N VAL A 198 3.35 1.30 25.56
CA VAL A 198 3.96 0.16 24.88
C VAL A 198 3.50 0.08 23.43
N GLY A 199 2.20 0.08 23.17
CA GLY A 199 1.60 -0.21 21.88
C GLY A 199 1.90 0.83 20.80
N VAL A 200 1.96 2.12 21.13
CA VAL A 200 2.25 3.16 20.12
C VAL A 200 3.71 3.05 19.62
N PRO A 201 4.75 3.04 20.49
CA PRO A 201 6.12 2.90 20.02
C PRO A 201 6.38 1.58 19.27
N THR A 202 5.87 0.45 19.77
CA THR A 202 6.08 -0.84 19.11
C THR A 202 5.36 -0.91 17.77
N SER A 203 4.11 -0.42 17.68
CA SER A 203 3.40 -0.28 16.40
C SER A 203 4.18 0.55 15.40
N VAL A 204 4.67 1.73 15.82
CA VAL A 204 5.44 2.63 14.95
C VAL A 204 6.69 1.94 14.41
N VAL A 205 7.47 1.26 15.26
CA VAL A 205 8.70 0.57 14.85
C VAL A 205 8.38 -0.61 13.92
N ALA A 206 7.47 -1.48 14.35
CA ALA A 206 7.10 -2.68 13.62
C ALA A 206 6.52 -2.34 12.25
N ASN A 207 5.53 -1.44 12.17
CA ASN A 207 4.94 -1.02 10.92
C ASN A 207 5.89 -0.22 10.03
N THR A 208 6.80 0.57 10.60
CA THR A 208 7.83 1.27 9.81
C THR A 208 8.67 0.29 9.02
N ILE A 209 9.20 -0.74 9.69
CA ILE A 209 10.13 -1.69 9.07
C ILE A 209 9.38 -2.73 8.24
N GLY A 210 8.27 -3.27 8.77
CA GLY A 210 7.52 -4.37 8.18
C GLY A 210 6.58 -3.98 7.03
N ALA A 211 6.10 -2.74 6.96
CA ALA A 211 5.15 -2.32 5.93
C ALA A 211 5.46 -0.95 5.28
N GLY A 212 5.77 0.07 6.09
CA GLY A 212 5.96 1.45 5.63
C GLY A 212 7.15 1.63 4.69
N LEU A 213 8.35 1.23 5.13
CA LEU A 213 9.57 1.28 4.32
C LEU A 213 9.49 0.37 3.08
N PRO A 214 8.95 -0.87 3.17
CA PRO A 214 8.66 -1.70 2.01
C PRO A 214 7.88 -0.98 0.90
N VAL A 215 6.74 -0.39 1.23
CA VAL A 215 5.91 0.34 0.26
C VAL A 215 6.62 1.59 -0.23
N LEU A 216 7.21 2.39 0.68
CA LEU A 216 7.99 3.58 0.33
C LEU A 216 9.05 3.26 -0.73
N LEU A 217 9.84 2.21 -0.53
CA LEU A 217 10.94 1.89 -1.43
C LEU A 217 10.46 1.29 -2.74
N LEU A 218 9.74 0.16 -2.72
CA LEU A 218 9.37 -0.54 -3.94
C LEU A 218 8.39 0.26 -4.79
N MET A 219 7.40 0.91 -4.18
CA MET A 219 6.37 1.62 -4.92
C MET A 219 6.77 3.07 -5.21
N HIS A 220 7.19 3.83 -4.19
CA HIS A 220 7.36 5.28 -4.34
C HIS A 220 8.74 5.71 -4.83
N VAL A 221 9.80 4.97 -4.50
CA VAL A 221 11.17 5.28 -4.92
C VAL A 221 11.58 4.49 -6.16
N MET A 222 11.19 3.22 -6.23
CA MET A 222 11.53 2.37 -7.37
C MET A 222 10.49 2.53 -8.47
N LEU A 223 9.27 2.03 -8.29
CA LEU A 223 8.29 1.92 -9.37
C LEU A 223 7.81 3.25 -9.97
N ILE A 224 7.21 4.14 -9.15
CA ILE A 224 6.54 5.36 -9.63
C ILE A 224 7.45 6.24 -10.50
N PRO A 225 8.71 6.54 -10.12
CA PRO A 225 9.60 7.33 -10.95
C PRO A 225 9.80 6.77 -12.36
N ARG A 226 9.90 5.43 -12.52
CA ARG A 226 10.00 4.79 -13.84
C ARG A 226 8.71 4.94 -14.63
N LEU A 227 7.57 4.68 -13.99
CA LEU A 227 6.25 4.82 -14.63
C LEU A 227 6.02 6.25 -15.14
N MET A 228 6.45 7.27 -14.39
CA MET A 228 6.36 8.68 -14.79
C MET A 228 7.23 9.03 -16.01
N LEU A 229 8.26 8.25 -16.34
CA LEU A 229 9.01 8.42 -17.59
C LEU A 229 8.31 7.76 -18.78
N LEU A 230 7.62 6.64 -18.53
CA LEU A 230 6.98 5.77 -19.52
C LEU A 230 5.60 6.26 -19.97
N PHE A 231 4.85 6.91 -19.09
CA PHE A 231 3.47 7.34 -19.36
C PHE A 231 3.31 8.84 -19.12
N ASP A 232 2.54 9.51 -19.98
CA ASP A 232 2.26 10.94 -19.83
C ASP A 232 1.06 11.20 -18.91
N SER A 233 0.18 10.21 -18.77
CA SER A 233 -1.00 10.28 -17.91
C SER A 233 -0.67 9.89 -16.48
N LYS A 234 -0.79 10.86 -15.55
CA LYS A 234 -0.69 10.62 -14.10
C LYS A 234 -1.69 9.55 -13.63
N LEU A 235 -2.91 9.57 -14.16
CA LEU A 235 -3.94 8.59 -13.79
C LEU A 235 -3.56 7.16 -14.22
N THR A 236 -2.93 7.00 -15.39
CA THR A 236 -2.41 5.70 -15.83
C THR A 236 -1.31 5.21 -14.90
N VAL A 237 -0.37 6.09 -14.51
CA VAL A 237 0.69 5.74 -13.54
C VAL A 237 0.09 5.33 -12.20
N ILE A 238 -0.88 6.08 -11.70
CA ILE A 238 -1.60 5.82 -10.45
C ILE A 238 -2.31 4.46 -10.52
N ALA A 239 -3.01 4.15 -11.62
CA ALA A 239 -3.70 2.88 -11.82
C ALA A 239 -2.72 1.69 -11.83
N VAL A 240 -1.61 1.78 -12.58
CA VAL A 240 -0.58 0.73 -12.60
C VAL A 240 0.00 0.51 -11.20
N ALA A 241 0.28 1.59 -10.47
CA ALA A 241 0.78 1.52 -9.09
C ALA A 241 -0.27 0.94 -8.12
N GLY A 242 -1.56 1.15 -8.37
CA GLY A 242 -2.66 0.49 -7.65
C GLY A 242 -2.62 -1.03 -7.81
N PHE A 243 -2.51 -1.52 -9.04
CA PHE A 243 -2.34 -2.96 -9.29
C PHE A 243 -1.06 -3.52 -8.69
N PHE A 244 0.03 -2.75 -8.70
CA PHE A 244 1.25 -3.15 -7.99
C PHE A 244 1.02 -3.31 -6.49
N TYR A 245 0.29 -2.38 -5.87
CA TYR A 245 -0.05 -2.46 -4.45
C TYR A 245 -0.96 -3.66 -4.14
N ALA A 246 -1.89 -4.03 -5.02
CA ALA A 246 -2.69 -5.23 -4.83
C ALA A 246 -1.84 -6.51 -4.75
N ILE A 247 -0.65 -6.56 -5.39
CA ILE A 247 0.26 -7.70 -5.27
C ILE A 247 0.86 -7.79 -3.86
N PHE A 248 1.18 -6.65 -3.23
CA PHE A 248 1.64 -6.64 -1.82
C PHE A 248 0.62 -7.26 -0.86
N SER A 249 -0.66 -7.15 -1.19
CA SER A 249 -1.77 -7.58 -0.35
C SER A 249 -2.22 -9.02 -0.61
N LEU A 250 -1.52 -9.79 -1.45
CA LEU A 250 -1.88 -11.19 -1.73
C LEU A 250 -1.93 -12.06 -0.46
N PHE A 251 -1.17 -11.71 0.57
CA PHE A 251 -1.14 -12.47 1.83
C PHE A 251 -1.48 -11.58 3.02
N ASP A 252 -2.41 -10.64 2.83
CA ASP A 252 -2.93 -9.78 3.90
C ASP A 252 -3.85 -10.56 4.87
N PRO A 253 -4.06 -10.05 6.10
CA PRO A 253 -4.89 -10.70 7.12
C PRO A 253 -6.28 -11.10 6.66
N GLY A 254 -6.62 -12.36 6.91
CA GLY A 254 -7.94 -12.93 6.64
C GLY A 254 -8.15 -13.42 5.20
N VAL A 255 -7.12 -13.48 4.36
CA VAL A 255 -7.22 -14.23 3.09
C VAL A 255 -7.33 -15.72 3.36
N ASP A 256 -8.04 -16.43 2.50
CA ASP A 256 -8.15 -17.90 2.57
C ASP A 256 -7.98 -18.50 1.18
N TYR A 257 -6.99 -19.38 1.05
CA TYR A 257 -6.63 -20.10 -0.16
C TYR A 257 -6.96 -21.60 -0.10
N GLY A 258 -7.71 -22.05 0.92
CA GLY A 258 -8.03 -23.45 1.17
C GLY A 258 -9.01 -24.07 0.17
N SER A 259 -9.73 -23.25 -0.61
CA SER A 259 -10.59 -23.71 -1.70
C SER A 259 -10.62 -22.73 -2.86
N LEU A 260 -11.12 -23.17 -4.02
CA LEU A 260 -11.22 -22.31 -5.21
C LEU A 260 -12.12 -21.10 -4.98
N ASP A 261 -13.28 -21.27 -4.35
CA ASP A 261 -14.20 -20.16 -4.09
C ASP A 261 -13.62 -19.18 -3.06
N MET A 262 -13.04 -19.67 -1.94
CA MET A 262 -12.38 -18.81 -0.94
C MET A 262 -11.18 -18.05 -1.52
N GLY A 263 -10.34 -18.75 -2.29
CA GLY A 263 -9.19 -18.14 -2.94
C GLY A 263 -9.62 -17.09 -3.97
N THR A 264 -10.67 -17.37 -4.74
CA THR A 264 -11.18 -16.41 -5.72
C THR A 264 -11.79 -15.18 -5.04
N LEU A 265 -12.55 -15.36 -3.95
CA LEU A 265 -13.06 -14.24 -3.15
C LEU A 265 -11.92 -13.41 -2.55
N SER A 266 -10.89 -14.04 -2.01
CA SER A 266 -9.72 -13.36 -1.46
C SER A 266 -9.02 -12.52 -2.53
N VAL A 267 -8.67 -13.12 -3.67
CA VAL A 267 -7.97 -12.42 -4.77
C VAL A 267 -8.82 -11.30 -5.36
N THR A 268 -10.10 -11.57 -5.64
CA THR A 268 -10.97 -10.56 -6.25
C THR A 268 -11.31 -9.44 -5.27
N TYR A 269 -11.42 -9.72 -3.98
CA TYR A 269 -11.50 -8.70 -2.93
C TYR A 269 -10.25 -7.82 -2.91
N ILE A 270 -9.06 -8.42 -2.95
CA ILE A 270 -7.78 -7.68 -2.99
C ILE A 270 -7.71 -6.79 -4.22
N ILE A 271 -8.01 -7.31 -5.41
CA ILE A 271 -8.00 -6.49 -6.63
C ILE A 271 -9.05 -5.38 -6.54
N MET A 272 -10.25 -5.69 -6.06
CA MET A 272 -11.34 -4.73 -5.90
C MET A 272 -10.96 -3.56 -4.97
N THR A 273 -10.35 -3.86 -3.82
CA THR A 273 -10.13 -2.89 -2.75
C THR A 273 -8.72 -2.31 -2.75
N GLN A 274 -7.70 -3.16 -2.82
CA GLN A 274 -6.30 -2.77 -2.66
C GLN A 274 -5.77 -2.05 -3.90
N VAL A 275 -6.36 -2.25 -5.07
CA VAL A 275 -6.08 -1.37 -6.22
C VAL A 275 -6.46 0.07 -5.89
N LEU A 276 -7.63 0.31 -5.29
CA LEU A 276 -8.10 1.66 -4.96
C LEU A 276 -7.27 2.29 -3.84
N VAL A 277 -6.93 1.49 -2.81
CA VAL A 277 -6.00 1.91 -1.75
C VAL A 277 -4.65 2.29 -2.35
N GLY A 278 -4.07 1.42 -3.18
CA GLY A 278 -2.80 1.66 -3.85
C GLY A 278 -2.83 2.88 -4.77
N MET A 279 -3.93 3.11 -5.49
CA MET A 279 -4.10 4.33 -6.29
C MET A 279 -4.09 5.59 -5.41
N GLY A 280 -4.78 5.57 -4.27
CA GLY A 280 -4.74 6.66 -3.29
C GLY A 280 -3.31 6.94 -2.83
N LYS A 281 -2.59 5.90 -2.40
CA LYS A 281 -1.19 5.96 -1.98
C LYS A 281 -0.27 6.52 -3.07
N ALA A 282 -0.36 5.98 -4.29
CA ALA A 282 0.44 6.42 -5.43
C ALA A 282 0.27 7.91 -5.73
N THR A 283 -0.96 8.42 -5.59
CA THR A 283 -1.31 9.79 -5.95
C THR A 283 -0.45 10.80 -5.22
N PHE A 284 -0.15 10.60 -3.93
CA PHE A 284 0.69 11.51 -3.15
C PHE A 284 2.04 11.75 -3.82
N THR A 285 2.76 10.70 -4.20
CA THR A 285 4.06 10.85 -4.84
C THR A 285 3.93 11.37 -6.26
N VAL A 286 2.94 10.90 -7.03
CA VAL A 286 2.71 11.36 -8.41
C VAL A 286 2.44 12.87 -8.50
N VAL A 287 1.73 13.45 -7.52
CA VAL A 287 1.37 14.88 -7.53
C VAL A 287 2.32 15.78 -6.74
N THR A 288 3.19 15.22 -5.92
CA THR A 288 4.12 15.99 -5.06
C THR A 288 5.60 15.79 -5.43
N GLY A 289 5.93 14.67 -6.08
CA GLY A 289 7.31 14.19 -6.27
C GLY A 289 7.96 13.64 -4.99
N ASN A 290 7.31 13.76 -3.83
CA ASN A 290 7.87 13.39 -2.53
C ASN A 290 7.37 12.00 -2.10
N PRO A 291 8.25 11.00 -1.97
CA PRO A 291 7.87 9.65 -1.54
C PRO A 291 7.50 9.61 -0.04
N TRP A 292 8.00 10.55 0.78
CA TRP A 292 7.79 10.55 2.23
C TRP A 292 6.43 11.02 2.68
N ILE A 293 5.69 11.77 1.86
CA ILE A 293 4.36 12.26 2.23
C ILE A 293 3.48 11.06 2.55
N HIS A 294 3.44 10.09 1.64
CA HIS A 294 2.73 8.82 1.84
C HIS A 294 3.18 8.08 3.12
N PHE A 295 4.49 7.93 3.32
CA PHE A 295 5.04 7.20 4.47
C PHE A 295 4.59 7.81 5.81
N ILE A 296 4.67 9.14 5.93
CA ILE A 296 4.28 9.86 7.16
C ILE A 296 2.76 9.83 7.35
N THR A 297 1.99 9.99 6.27
CA THR A 297 0.53 10.18 6.36
C THR A 297 -0.30 8.92 6.32
N LEU A 298 0.24 7.75 5.91
CA LEU A 298 -0.57 6.55 5.65
C LEU A 298 0.00 5.23 6.24
N HIS A 299 1.24 5.19 6.72
CA HIS A 299 1.85 3.91 7.17
C HIS A 299 2.37 3.87 8.59
N VAL A 300 2.60 5.01 9.23
CA VAL A 300 3.24 5.01 10.55
C VAL A 300 2.45 5.82 11.57
N LEU A 301 1.98 7.01 11.20
CA LEU A 301 1.39 7.96 12.16
C LEU A 301 -0.13 8.14 12.04
N SER A 302 -0.75 7.62 10.98
CA SER A 302 -2.17 7.81 10.69
C SER A 302 -2.99 6.59 11.10
N ALA A 303 -3.46 5.74 10.19
CA ALA A 303 -4.33 4.59 10.46
C ALA A 303 -3.69 3.51 11.34
N ARG A 304 -2.37 3.30 11.25
CA ARG A 304 -1.70 2.19 11.97
C ARG A 304 -1.63 2.40 13.48
N ILE A 305 -1.61 3.65 13.94
CA ILE A 305 -1.69 3.95 15.37
C ILE A 305 -3.06 3.52 15.94
N PRO A 306 -4.20 4.05 15.49
CA PRO A 306 -5.49 3.68 16.03
C PRO A 306 -5.80 2.19 15.85
N PHE A 307 -5.52 1.61 14.68
CA PHE A 307 -5.81 0.18 14.43
C PHE A 307 -4.95 -0.76 15.28
N ASP A 308 -3.64 -0.53 15.35
CA ASP A 308 -2.72 -1.57 15.81
C ASP A 308 -2.24 -1.38 17.26
N THR A 309 -2.49 -0.22 17.89
CA THR A 309 -1.97 0.06 19.25
C THR A 309 -2.43 -0.98 20.26
N ALA A 310 -3.71 -1.38 20.23
CA ALA A 310 -4.25 -2.38 21.15
C ALA A 310 -3.57 -3.74 20.96
N MET A 311 -3.45 -4.19 19.70
CA MET A 311 -2.77 -5.44 19.34
C MET A 311 -1.31 -5.44 19.81
N TYR A 312 -0.56 -4.39 19.51
CA TYR A 312 0.85 -4.34 19.89
C TYR A 312 1.06 -4.14 21.39
N ALA A 313 0.13 -3.49 22.10
CA ALA A 313 0.16 -3.45 23.56
C ALA A 313 -0.03 -4.84 24.15
N GLU A 314 -0.99 -5.62 23.66
CA GLU A 314 -1.25 -6.98 24.11
C GLU A 314 -0.04 -7.91 23.87
N ILE A 315 0.52 -7.91 22.66
CA ILE A 315 1.68 -8.77 22.31
C ILE A 315 2.94 -8.44 23.15
N PHE A 316 3.16 -7.16 23.47
CA PHE A 316 4.43 -6.70 24.08
C PHE A 316 4.35 -6.39 25.58
N ALA A 317 3.16 -6.18 26.13
CA ALA A 317 2.95 -5.91 27.55
C ALA A 317 2.25 -7.06 28.31
N GLY A 318 1.56 -7.97 27.60
CA GLY A 318 1.04 -9.23 28.14
C GLY A 318 2.12 -10.30 28.30
#